data_AF-A0A6G2DFS3-F1
#
_entry.id   AF-A0A6G2DFS3-F1
#
_cell.length_a   1.000
_cell.length_b   1.000
_cell.length_c   1.000
_cell.angle_alpha   90.00
_cell.angle_beta   90.00
_cell.angle_gamma   90.00
#
_symmetry.space_group_name_H-M   'P 1'
#
loop_
_entity.id
_entity.type
_entity.pdbx_description
1 polymer ?
#
loop_
_entity_poly.entity_id
_entity_poly.type
_entity_poly.pdbx_seq_one_letter_code
_entity_poly.pdbx_strand_id
1 'polypeptide(L)'
;HPIPQRIEERQEKKIGKIYYPAAGLSTETIPYYTSAYDMDMRKVIDVYAAATEHVDQGLSLTLFMRSDIPKGLYEWKRENKQTTRDLSILRN
;
A
#
# COMPACT_ATOMS: atom_id res chain seq x y z
N HIS A 1 1.77 -7.79 -2.71
CA HIS A 1 1.35 -6.39 -2.42
C HIS A 1 2.11 -5.87 -1.20
N PRO A 2 2.34 -4.55 -1.08
CA PRO A 2 3.06 -3.95 0.05
C PRO A 2 2.28 -4.04 1.37
N ILE A 3 2.98 -3.90 2.50
CA ILE A 3 2.39 -4.00 3.84
C ILE A 3 1.50 -2.78 4.16
N PRO A 4 0.27 -2.96 4.68
CA PRO A 4 -0.59 -1.83 5.03
C PRO A 4 -0.13 -1.12 6.31
N GLN A 5 0.35 -1.88 7.30
CA GLN A 5 0.84 -1.37 8.59
C GLN A 5 2.12 -2.10 8.99
N ARG A 6 3.02 -1.40 9.71
CA ARG A 6 4.24 -2.00 10.27
C ARG A 6 3.93 -2.95 11.43
N ILE A 7 2.93 -2.61 12.23
CA ILE A 7 2.39 -3.43 13.30
C ILE A 7 0.89 -3.51 13.07
N GLU A 8 0.40 -4.72 12.87
CA GLU A 8 -1.00 -4.99 12.62
C GLU A 8 -1.72 -5.19 13.95
N GLU A 9 -2.74 -4.38 14.22
CA GLU A 9 -3.63 -4.56 15.37
C GLU A 9 -4.81 -5.45 14.95
N ARG A 10 -5.01 -6.56 15.66
CA ARG A 10 -6.16 -7.45 15.50
C ARG A 10 -6.97 -7.48 16.80
N GLN A 11 -8.29 -7.37 16.69
CA GLN A 11 -9.20 -7.58 17.82
C GLN A 11 -9.62 -9.06 17.84
N GLU A 12 -9.28 -9.75 18.93
CA GLU A 12 -9.69 -11.13 19.16
C GLU A 12 -10.70 -11.20 20.32
N LYS A 13 -11.81 -11.90 20.06
CA LYS A 13 -13.00 -11.90 20.93
C LYS A 13 -12.72 -12.32 22.38
N LYS A 14 -11.71 -13.15 22.63
CA LYS A 14 -11.42 -13.72 23.96
C LYS A 14 -10.25 -13.06 24.69
N ILE A 15 -9.31 -12.47 23.95
CA ILE A 15 -7.98 -12.09 24.48
C ILE A 15 -7.77 -10.56 24.42
N GLY A 16 -8.63 -9.84 23.69
CA GLY A 16 -8.53 -8.38 23.54
C GLY A 16 -7.80 -7.99 22.25
N LYS A 17 -6.77 -7.13 22.35
CA LYS A 17 -5.99 -6.67 21.20
C LYS A 17 -4.70 -7.46 21.06
N ILE A 18 -4.39 -7.89 19.84
CA ILE A 18 -3.15 -8.59 19.47
C ILE A 18 -2.40 -7.72 18.48
N TYR A 19 -1.09 -7.59 18.67
CA TYR A 19 -0.21 -6.80 17.82
C TYR A 19 0.76 -7.73 17.10
N TYR A 20 0.75 -7.71 15.77
CA TYR A 20 1.60 -8.54 14.92
C TYR A 20 2.56 -7.66 14.11
N PRO A 21 3.86 -7.60 14.45
CA PRO A 21 4.84 -6.83 13.69
C PRO A 21 5.12 -7.48 12.34
N ALA A 22 5.45 -6.67 11.34
CA ALA A 22 5.90 -7.15 10.04
C ALA A 22 7.13 -8.06 10.19
N ALA A 23 7.19 -9.13 9.41
CA ALA A 23 8.30 -10.08 9.47
C ALA A 23 9.63 -9.38 9.20
N GLY A 24 10.61 -9.53 10.10
CA GLY A 24 11.93 -8.88 10.00
C GLY A 24 11.99 -7.43 10.49
N LEU A 25 10.92 -6.90 11.08
CA LEU A 25 10.89 -5.55 11.65
C LEU A 25 11.80 -5.45 12.88
N SER A 26 12.84 -4.63 12.77
CA SER A 26 13.77 -4.26 13.84
C SER A 26 14.09 -2.78 13.75
N THR A 27 14.69 -2.20 14.79
CA THR A 27 15.06 -0.77 14.80
C THR A 27 15.92 -0.36 13.60
N GLU A 28 16.77 -1.27 13.12
CA GLU A 28 17.66 -1.06 11.97
C GLU A 28 16.92 -1.18 10.64
N THR A 29 15.90 -2.04 10.54
CA THR A 29 15.19 -2.32 9.29
C THR A 29 13.93 -1.47 9.10
N ILE A 30 13.46 -0.73 10.12
CA ILE A 30 12.31 0.18 10.06
C ILE A 30 12.25 1.05 8.79
N PRO A 31 13.36 1.65 8.29
CA PRO A 31 13.32 2.50 7.10
C PRO A 31 12.82 1.79 5.84
N TYR A 32 13.00 0.47 5.73
CA TYR A 32 12.60 -0.31 4.56
C TYR A 32 11.10 -0.66 4.54
N TYR A 33 10.42 -0.51 5.68
CA TYR A 33 9.00 -0.82 5.82
C TYR A 33 8.18 0.46 5.61
N THR A 34 7.90 0.81 4.36
CA THR A 34 6.94 1.88 4.03
C THR A 34 5.52 1.30 3.97
N SER A 35 4.54 2.02 4.50
CA SER A 35 3.13 1.61 4.39
C SER A 35 2.66 1.69 2.95
N ALA A 36 1.85 0.73 2.51
CA ALA A 36 1.18 0.74 1.23
C ALA A 36 0.41 2.05 0.97
N TYR A 37 -0.14 2.68 2.01
CA TYR A 37 -0.90 3.93 1.89
C TYR A 37 -0.03 5.17 1.59
N ASP A 38 1.28 5.08 1.83
CA ASP A 38 2.24 6.17 1.60
C ASP A 38 3.11 5.93 0.35
N MET A 39 2.89 4.82 -0.35
CA MET A 39 3.58 4.50 -1.59
C MET A 39 2.84 5.07 -2.80
N ASP A 40 3.59 5.41 -3.85
CA ASP A 40 3.02 5.66 -5.17
C ASP A 40 2.56 4.31 -5.75
N MET A 41 1.24 4.16 -5.95
CA MET A 41 0.65 2.93 -6.46
C MET A 41 1.09 2.57 -7.88
N ARG A 42 1.58 3.53 -8.68
CA ARG A 42 2.13 3.24 -10.02
C ARG A 42 3.36 2.35 -9.93
N LYS A 43 4.24 2.60 -8.95
CA LYS A 43 5.41 1.74 -8.70
C LYS A 43 5.00 0.31 -8.31
N VAL A 44 3.89 0.17 -7.60
CA VAL A 44 3.34 -1.15 -7.25
C VAL A 44 2.81 -1.86 -8.49
N ILE A 45 2.11 -1.12 -9.37
CA ILE A 45 1.65 -1.64 -10.67
C ILE A 45 2.85 -2.10 -11.50
N ASP A 46 3.93 -1.32 -11.59
CA ASP A 46 5.13 -1.68 -12.34
C ASP A 46 5.76 -2.99 -11.86
N VAL A 47 5.84 -3.19 -10.54
CA VAL A 47 6.34 -4.46 -9.96
C VAL A 47 5.43 -5.63 -10.33
N TYR A 48 4.11 -5.43 -10.27
CA TYR A 48 3.16 -6.47 -10.67
C TYR A 48 3.20 -6.74 -12.17
N ALA A 49 3.40 -5.72 -13.01
CA ALA A 49 3.55 -5.86 -14.45
C ALA A 49 4.78 -6.72 -14.78
N ALA A 50 5.93 -6.40 -14.16
CA ALA A 50 7.16 -7.19 -14.32
C ALA A 50 6.99 -8.65 -13.84
N ALA A 51 6.24 -8.88 -12.75
CA ALA A 51 5.96 -10.23 -12.27
C ALA A 51 5.00 -11.01 -13.19
N THR A 52 4.05 -10.31 -13.84
CA THR A 52 3.00 -10.93 -14.66
C THR A 52 3.57 -11.57 -15.93
N GLU A 53 4.70 -11.09 -16.45
CA GLU A 53 5.42 -11.73 -17.58
C GLU A 53 5.80 -13.19 -17.30
N HIS A 54 5.88 -13.58 -16.03
CA HIS A 54 6.26 -14.92 -15.58
C HIS A 54 5.11 -15.70 -14.92
N VAL A 55 3.88 -15.19 -14.98
CA VAL A 55 2.69 -15.81 -14.39
C VAL A 55 1.68 -16.08 -15.51
N ASP A 56 1.25 -17.33 -15.63
CA ASP A 56 0.37 -17.81 -16.70
C ASP A 56 -1.11 -17.39 -16.53
N GLN A 57 -1.53 -17.11 -15.30
CA GLN A 57 -2.89 -16.73 -14.96
C GLN A 57 -3.00 -15.24 -14.63
N GLY A 58 -2.99 -14.90 -13.34
CA GLY A 58 -3.15 -13.53 -12.89
C GLY A 58 -2.77 -13.37 -11.43
N LEU A 59 -2.49 -12.12 -11.07
CA LEU A 59 -2.09 -11.73 -9.72
C LEU A 59 -3.15 -10.84 -9.10
N SER A 60 -3.48 -11.09 -7.84
CA SER A 60 -4.39 -10.21 -7.09
C SER A 60 -3.66 -8.93 -6.69
N LEU A 61 -4.10 -7.81 -7.26
CA LEU A 61 -3.57 -6.47 -6.99
C LEU A 61 -4.63 -5.63 -6.26
N THR A 62 -4.31 -5.26 -5.02
CA THR A 62 -5.10 -4.31 -4.23
C THR A 62 -4.40 -2.96 -4.22
N LEU A 63 -5.11 -1.91 -4.66
CA LEU A 63 -4.62 -0.53 -4.59
C LEU A 63 -5.01 0.08 -3.24
N PHE A 64 -4.03 0.64 -2.53
CA PHE A 64 -4.21 1.27 -1.24
C PHE A 64 -4.12 2.79 -1.39
N MET A 65 -5.20 3.50 -1.03
CA MET A 65 -5.25 4.96 -1.10
C MET A 65 -5.82 5.53 0.19
N ARG A 66 -5.22 6.64 0.65
CA ARG A 66 -5.78 7.46 1.73
C ARG A 66 -6.89 8.36 1.18
N SER A 67 -7.85 8.68 2.04
CA SER A 67 -8.87 9.72 1.75
C SER A 67 -8.24 11.11 1.63
N ASP A 68 -7.18 11.36 2.40
CA ASP A 68 -6.34 12.55 2.35
C ASP A 68 -4.95 12.15 1.83
N ILE A 69 -4.66 12.54 0.60
CA ILE A 69 -3.45 12.20 -0.15
C ILE A 69 -2.37 13.25 0.15
N PRO A 70 -1.18 12.84 0.63
CA PRO A 70 -0.08 13.75 0.88
C PRO A 70 0.33 14.53 -0.38
N LYS A 71 0.62 15.83 -0.22
CA LYS A 71 1.15 16.66 -1.30
C LYS A 71 2.47 16.09 -1.81
N GLY A 72 2.63 16.03 -3.13
CA GLY A 72 3.83 15.53 -3.77
C GLY A 72 3.90 14.02 -3.95
N LEU A 73 2.92 13.24 -3.43
CA LEU A 73 2.85 11.80 -3.71
C LEU A 73 2.53 11.53 -5.18
N TYR A 74 1.63 12.33 -5.76
CA TYR A 74 1.23 12.26 -7.15
C TYR A 74 1.31 13.65 -7.80
N GLU A 75 1.90 13.72 -8.98
CA GLU A 75 2.16 14.98 -9.69
C GLU A 75 0.90 15.73 -10.13
N TRP A 76 -0.20 15.00 -10.38
CA TRP A 76 -1.47 15.58 -10.82
C TRP A 76 -2.31 16.12 -9.65
N LYS A 77 -1.94 15.80 -8.40
CA LYS A 77 -2.72 16.19 -7.20
C LYS A 77 -2.38 17.62 -6.81
N ARG A 78 -3.37 18.51 -6.96
CA ARG A 78 -3.31 19.90 -6.49
C ARG A 78 -3.92 20.06 -5.09
N GLU A 79 -4.94 19.28 -4.79
CA GLU A 79 -5.63 19.24 -3.51
C GLU A 79 -5.38 17.89 -2.82
N ASN A 80 -5.45 17.85 -1.50
CA ASN A 80 -5.14 16.64 -0.75
C ASN A 80 -6.30 15.62 -0.79
N LYS A 81 -7.55 16.07 -0.89
CA LYS A 81 -8.71 15.17 -0.87
C LYS A 81 -8.72 14.23 -2.07
N GLN A 82 -8.95 12.94 -1.83
CA GLN A 82 -9.09 11.94 -2.87
C GLN A 82 -10.35 12.20 -3.71
N THR A 83 -10.23 11.98 -5.02
CA THR A 83 -11.32 12.12 -5.99
C THR A 83 -11.44 10.88 -6.86
N THR A 84 -12.59 10.69 -7.50
CA THR A 84 -12.81 9.60 -8.46
C THR A 84 -11.88 9.69 -9.67
N ARG A 85 -11.47 10.90 -10.07
CA ARG A 85 -10.49 11.11 -11.16
C ARG A 85 -9.15 10.44 -10.85
N ASP A 86 -8.72 10.45 -9.59
CA ASP A 86 -7.45 9.83 -9.19
C ASP A 86 -7.48 8.32 -9.40
N LEU A 87 -8.62 7.68 -9.14
CA LEU A 87 -8.83 6.26 -9.39
C LEU A 87 -8.79 5.94 -10.87
N SER A 88 -9.40 6.78 -11.70
CA SER A 88 -9.39 6.61 -13.16
C SER A 88 -7.98 6.72 -13.74
N ILE A 89 -7.14 7.61 -13.21
CA ILE A 89 -5.74 7.77 -13.65
C ILE A 89 -4.90 6.55 -13.27
N LEU A 90 -5.14 5.94 -12.10
CA LEU A 90 -4.40 4.74 -11.69
C LEU A 90 -4.83 3.46 -12.43
N ARG A 91 -6.02 3.47 -13.05
CA ARG A 91 -6.58 2.31 -13.74
C ARG A 91 -6.22 2.26 -15.23
N ASN A 92 -5.99 3.42 -15.85
CA ASN A 92 -5.83 3.58 -17.30
C ASN A 92 -4.40 4.00 -17.62
#